data_AF-A0A344V689-F1
#
_entry.id   AF-A0A344V689-F1
#
_cell.length_a   1.000
_cell.length_b   1.000
_cell.length_c   1.000
_cell.angle_alpha   90.00
_cell.angle_beta   90.00
_cell.angle_gamma   90.00
#
_symmetry.space_group_name_H-M   'P 1'
#
loop_
_entity.id
_entity.type
_entity.pdbx_description
1 polymer ?
#
loop_
_entity_poly.entity_id
_entity_poly.type
_entity_poly.pdbx_seq_one_letter_code
_entity_poly.pdbx_strand_id
1 'polypeptide(L)'
;MDIFYFSIRIVSNYKIICSLFFDNKQYYFNNYPICFTAKNDTIMYNLMAQHDLVKLLSLNHIFYLSKEIYKANLCLLLNQCYIQS
;
A
#
# COMPACT_ATOMS: atom_id res chain seq x y z
N MET A 1 -13.69 -6.68 -10.77
CA MET A 1 -13.31 -6.65 -9.35
C MET A 1 -11.89 -7.17 -9.32
N ASP A 2 -10.96 -6.37 -8.83
CA ASP A 2 -9.56 -6.78 -8.84
C ASP A 2 -9.35 -7.91 -7.83
N ILE A 3 -8.48 -8.87 -8.17
CA ILE A 3 -8.22 -10.08 -7.36
C ILE A 3 -7.26 -9.82 -6.19
N PHE A 4 -7.05 -8.56 -5.84
CA PHE A 4 -6.05 -8.11 -4.88
C PHE A 4 -6.59 -6.99 -4.01
N TYR A 5 -6.07 -6.90 -2.79
CA TYR A 5 -6.35 -5.80 -1.87
C TYR A 5 -5.06 -5.32 -1.20
N PHE A 6 -5.08 -4.06 -0.77
CA PHE A 6 -3.97 -3.44 -0.06
C PHE A 6 -4.30 -3.26 1.42
N SER A 7 -3.33 -3.57 2.28
CA SER A 7 -3.34 -3.22 3.71
C SER A 7 -2.26 -2.17 3.95
N ILE A 8 -2.65 -0.99 4.39
CA ILE A 8 -1.74 0.10 4.72
C ILE A 8 -1.71 0.27 6.23
N ARG A 9 -0.50 0.42 6.79
CA ARG A 9 -0.30 0.62 8.24
C ARG A 9 0.86 1.57 8.48
N ILE A 10 0.77 2.32 9.57
CA ILE A 10 1.90 3.05 10.12
C ILE A 10 2.53 2.19 11.22
N VAL A 11 3.84 1.98 11.15
CA VAL A 11 4.61 1.25 12.16
C VAL A 11 5.61 2.17 12.88
N SER A 12 6.25 1.65 13.93
CA SER A 12 7.26 2.35 14.72
C SER A 12 8.32 3.00 13.83
N ASN A 13 8.80 4.17 14.25
CA ASN A 13 9.70 5.07 13.50
C ASN A 13 9.04 5.72 12.27
N TYR A 14 7.73 5.96 12.33
CA TYR A 14 6.98 6.76 11.34
C TYR A 14 7.12 6.23 9.90
N LYS A 15 7.11 4.89 9.76
CA LYS A 15 7.17 4.25 8.44
C LYS A 15 5.77 3.80 8.01
N ILE A 16 5.45 4.06 6.76
CA ILE A 16 4.26 3.52 6.09
C ILE A 16 4.64 2.15 5.53
N ILE A 17 3.87 1.13 5.88
CA ILE A 17 3.90 -0.20 5.27
C ILE A 17 2.67 -0.34 4.38
N CYS A 18 2.88 -0.72 3.13
CA CYS A 18 1.83 -1.05 2.18
C CYS A 18 2.01 -2.51 1.75
N SER A 19 1.05 -3.36 2.12
CA SER A 19 1.08 -4.79 1.83
C SER A 19 0.02 -5.15 0.80
N LEU A 20 0.43 -5.79 -0.28
CA LEU A 20 -0.43 -6.31 -1.34
C LEU A 20 -0.74 -7.78 -1.07
N PHE A 21 -2.03 -8.11 -1.01
CA PHE A 21 -2.55 -9.44 -0.84
C PHE A 21 -3.38 -9.86 -2.05
N PHE A 22 -3.39 -11.16 -2.33
CA PHE A 22 -4.31 -11.75 -3.30
C PHE A 22 -5.55 -12.26 -2.57
N ASP A 23 -6.73 -11.89 -3.05
CA ASP A 23 -8.02 -12.31 -2.49
C ASP A 23 -8.30 -13.81 -2.79
N ASN A 24 -7.66 -14.34 -3.83
CA ASN A 24 -7.93 -15.69 -4.31
C ASN A 24 -6.93 -16.72 -3.73
N LYS A 25 -7.45 -17.68 -2.95
CA LYS A 25 -6.68 -18.77 -2.29
C LYS A 25 -5.95 -19.71 -3.25
N GLN A 26 -6.21 -19.62 -4.56
CA GLN A 26 -5.62 -20.49 -5.58
C GLN A 26 -4.26 -19.98 -6.12
N TYR A 27 -3.90 -18.72 -5.89
CA TYR A 27 -2.60 -18.21 -6.33
C TYR A 27 -1.54 -18.50 -5.28
N TYR A 28 -0.74 -19.55 -5.55
CA TYR A 28 0.44 -19.97 -4.78
C TYR A 28 1.64 -19.01 -4.92
N PHE A 29 1.43 -17.71 -5.13
CA PHE A 29 2.52 -16.79 -4.84
C PHE A 29 2.75 -16.88 -3.34
N ASN A 30 3.94 -17.38 -2.97
CA ASN A 30 4.46 -17.63 -1.62
C ASN A 30 3.63 -16.99 -0.52
N ASN A 31 3.36 -17.73 0.56
CA ASN A 31 2.57 -17.37 1.77
C ASN A 31 2.80 -15.97 2.41
N TYR A 32 3.66 -15.13 1.84
CA TYR A 32 3.98 -13.77 2.24
C TYR A 32 3.43 -12.73 1.26
N PRO A 33 2.72 -11.71 1.77
CA PRO A 33 2.31 -10.57 0.95
C PRO A 33 3.53 -9.80 0.44
N ILE A 34 3.36 -9.12 -0.69
CA ILE A 34 4.37 -8.18 -1.18
C ILE A 34 4.26 -6.92 -0.34
N CYS A 35 5.36 -6.54 0.31
CA CYS A 35 5.39 -5.42 1.24
C CYS A 35 6.31 -4.31 0.75
N PHE A 36 5.77 -3.11 0.66
CA PHE A 36 6.51 -1.88 0.41
C PHE A 36 6.60 -1.10 1.72
N THR A 37 7.77 -0.54 2.01
CA THR A 37 7.99 0.25 3.23
C THR A 37 8.68 1.55 2.89
N ALA A 38 8.12 2.68 3.31
CA ALA A 38 8.67 4.00 3.05
C ALA A 38 8.42 4.97 4.21
N LYS A 39 9.20 6.05 4.28
CA LYS A 39 9.02 7.13 5.26
C LYS A 39 8.13 8.28 4.78
N ASN A 40 7.85 8.34 3.48
CA ASN A 40 6.96 9.31 2.88
C ASN A 40 6.27 8.68 1.66
N ASP A 41 5.25 9.37 1.17
CA ASP A 41 4.47 8.99 0.00
C ASP A 41 5.29 8.96 -1.30
N THR A 42 6.17 9.94 -1.54
CA THR A 42 6.99 9.97 -2.76
C THR A 42 7.88 8.74 -2.91
N ILE A 43 8.58 8.33 -1.86
CA ILE A 43 9.40 7.10 -1.87
C ILE A 43 8.50 5.88 -2.01
N MET A 44 7.32 5.86 -1.37
CA MET A 44 6.36 4.77 -1.52
C MET A 44 5.93 4.59 -2.97
N TYR A 45 5.50 5.66 -3.64
CA TYR A 45 5.09 5.59 -5.04
C TYR A 45 6.23 5.16 -5.97
N ASN A 46 7.45 5.65 -5.73
CA ASN A 46 8.62 5.22 -6.49
C ASN A 46 8.91 3.73 -6.33
N LEU A 47 8.82 3.19 -5.12
CA LEU A 47 9.00 1.76 -4.86
C LEU A 47 7.89 0.93 -5.52
N MET A 48 6.65 1.37 -5.41
CA MET A 48 5.50 0.66 -5.99
C MET A 48 5.59 0.64 -7.52
N ALA A 49 5.96 1.75 -8.16
CA ALA A 49 6.10 1.84 -9.61
C ALA A 49 7.14 0.87 -10.20
N GLN A 50 8.12 0.42 -9.40
CA GLN A 50 9.13 -0.55 -9.81
C GLN A 50 8.60 -2.00 -9.87
N HIS A 51 7.46 -2.29 -9.24
CA HIS A 51 6.94 -3.65 -9.14
C HIS A 51 5.88 -3.94 -10.22
N ASP A 52 6.05 -5.01 -11.01
CA ASP A 52 5.19 -5.29 -12.16
C ASP A 52 3.71 -5.47 -11.81
N LEU A 53 3.39 -6.05 -10.65
CA LEU A 53 2.00 -6.16 -10.19
C LEU A 53 1.31 -4.81 -9.96
N VAL A 54 2.06 -3.75 -9.63
CA VAL A 54 1.47 -2.41 -9.48
C VAL A 54 1.04 -1.86 -10.83
N LYS A 55 1.71 -2.25 -11.92
CA LYS A 55 1.31 -1.90 -13.29
C LYS A 55 0.01 -2.59 -13.74
N LEU A 56 -0.39 -3.67 -13.05
CA LEU A 56 -1.63 -4.41 -13.31
C LEU A 56 -2.85 -3.84 -12.56
N LEU A 57 -2.65 -2.82 -11.70
CA LEU A 57 -3.74 -2.22 -10.94
C LEU A 57 -4.70 -1.46 -11.87
N SER A 58 -6.00 -1.62 -11.64
CA SER A 58 -6.99 -0.75 -12.26
C SER A 58 -6.84 0.70 -11.78
N LEU A 59 -7.28 1.66 -12.60
CA LEU A 59 -7.30 3.08 -12.22
C LEU A 59 -8.00 3.31 -10.87
N ASN A 60 -9.08 2.59 -10.60
CA ASN A 60 -9.80 2.67 -9.34
C ASN A 60 -8.92 2.30 -8.13
N HIS A 61 -8.12 1.23 -8.26
CA HIS A 61 -7.19 0.83 -7.21
C HIS A 61 -6.04 1.81 -7.06
N ILE A 62 -5.53 2.36 -8.16
CA ILE A 62 -4.49 3.40 -8.14
C ILE A 62 -5.02 4.64 -7.39
N PHE A 63 -6.22 5.11 -7.69
CA PHE A 63 -6.82 6.26 -7.01
C PHE A 63 -7.07 5.99 -5.52
N TYR A 64 -7.63 4.83 -5.17
CA TYR A 64 -7.83 4.42 -3.78
C TYR A 64 -6.52 4.40 -3.00
N LEU A 65 -5.51 3.72 -3.56
CA LEU A 65 -4.20 3.57 -2.97
C LEU A 65 -3.51 4.93 -2.78
N SER A 66 -3.58 5.80 -3.78
CA SER A 66 -2.97 7.13 -3.72
C SER A 66 -3.60 7.98 -2.62
N LYS A 67 -4.94 7.91 -2.48
CA LYS A 67 -5.66 8.59 -1.41
C LYS A 67 -5.24 8.09 -0.03
N GLU A 68 -5.17 6.77 0.16
CA GLU A 68 -4.84 6.18 1.47
C GLU A 68 -3.38 6.35 1.86
N ILE A 69 -2.43 6.26 0.92
CA ILE A 69 -1.01 6.54 1.18
C ILE A 69 -0.82 8.01 1.54
N TYR A 70 -1.45 8.93 0.80
CA TYR A 70 -1.40 10.36 1.12
C TYR A 70 -2.02 10.66 2.49
N LYS A 71 -3.16 10.04 2.82
CA LYS A 71 -3.80 10.13 4.13
C LYS A 71 -2.87 9.63 5.24
N ALA A 72 -2.20 8.49 5.04
CA ALA A 72 -1.20 7.99 5.99
C ALA A 72 -0.04 8.97 6.18
N ASN A 73 0.46 9.57 5.10
CA ASN A 73 1.52 10.58 5.15
C ASN A 73 1.07 11.85 5.92
N LEU A 74 -0.16 12.32 5.69
CA LEU A 74 -0.74 13.42 6.46
C LEU A 74 -0.87 13.08 7.95
N CYS A 75 -1.34 11.88 8.29
CA CYS A 75 -1.41 11.44 9.68
C CYS A 75 -0.03 11.44 10.34
N LEU A 76 1.02 11.02 9.63
CA LEU A 76 2.41 11.11 10.12
C LEU A 76 2.83 12.56 10.38
N LEU A 77 2.60 13.46 9.41
CA LEU A 77 2.97 14.88 9.52
C LEU A 77 2.23 15.59 10.67
N LEU A 78 0.97 15.25 10.89
CA LEU A 78 0.12 15.84 11.92
C LEU A 78 0.20 15.10 13.27
N ASN A 79 1.01 14.05 13.37
CA ASN A 79 1.12 13.18 14.54
C ASN A 79 -0.24 12.60 14.99
N GLN A 80 -1.07 12.22 14.01
CA GLN A 80 -2.39 11.62 14.20
C GLN A 80 -2.37 10.10 13.97
N CYS A 81 -3.34 9.40 14.54
CA CYS A 81 -3.53 7.97 14.27
C CYS A 81 -4.15 7.77 12.88
N TYR A 82 -3.46 7.02 12.02
CA TYR A 82 -3.99 6.60 10.73
C TYR A 82 -4.96 5.43 10.89
N ILE A 83 -6.09 5.52 10.19
CA ILE A 83 -7.07 4.44 10.06
C ILE A 83 -7.37 4.29 8.57
N GLN A 84 -7.17 3.09 8.04
CA GLN A 84 -7.54 2.75 6.67
C GLN A 84 -9.07 2.72 6.53
N SER A 85 -9.60 3.35 5.48
CA SER A 85 -11.05 3.44 5.21
C SER A 85 -11.38 3.18 3.75
#